data_AF-A0A6N4UX58-F1
#
_entry.id   AF-A0A6N4UX58-F1
#
_cell.length_a   1.000
_cell.length_b   1.000
_cell.length_c   1.000
_cell.angle_alpha   90.00
_cell.angle_beta   90.00
_cell.angle_gamma   90.00
#
_symmetry.space_group_name_H-M   'P 1'
#
loop_
_entity.id
_entity.type
_entity.pdbx_description
1 polymer ?
#
loop_
_entity_poly.entity_id
_entity_poly.type
_entity_poly.pdbx_seq_one_letter_code
_entity_poly.pdbx_strand_id
1 'polypeptide(L)'
;MTQPLKVDTAALEWAARELAAASDDLGDSLTYEWRPPADQPSAKATVAVTAAAHHVMSECSANLLHFADSIAQAARYYDATDSANAQAVIKTMNPPK
;
A
#
# COMPACT_ATOMS: atom_id res chain seq x y z
N MET A 1 27.77 16.14 12.50
CA MET A 1 26.36 16.47 12.82
C MET A 1 25.53 16.08 11.62
N THR A 2 24.80 14.97 11.69
CA THR A 2 23.83 14.59 10.67
C THR A 2 22.66 15.55 10.79
N GLN A 3 22.37 16.33 9.75
CA GLN A 3 21.13 17.10 9.69
C GLN A 3 19.97 16.11 9.92
N PRO A 4 18.95 16.46 10.72
CA PRO A 4 17.78 15.60 10.87
C PRO A 4 17.19 15.37 9.48
N LEU A 5 17.04 14.09 9.11
CA LEU A 5 16.51 13.71 7.82
C LEU A 5 15.09 14.26 7.73
N LYS A 6 14.86 15.28 6.90
CA LYS A 6 13.52 15.81 6.66
C LYS A 6 12.78 14.77 5.83
N VAL A 7 11.76 14.14 6.40
CA VAL A 7 10.95 13.16 5.68
C VAL A 7 10.02 13.90 4.73
N ASP A 8 10.04 13.52 3.46
CA ASP A 8 9.11 14.04 2.47
C ASP A 8 7.78 13.27 2.58
N THR A 9 6.84 13.82 3.35
CA THR A 9 5.53 13.21 3.59
C THR A 9 4.68 13.15 2.32
N ALA A 10 4.85 14.10 1.39
CA ALA A 10 4.15 14.09 0.11
C ALA A 10 4.64 12.94 -0.79
N ALA A 11 5.94 12.68 -0.82
CA ALA A 11 6.50 11.52 -1.53
C ALA A 11 5.99 10.20 -0.93
N LEU A 12 5.89 10.09 0.39
CA LEU A 12 5.32 8.91 1.05
C LEU A 12 3.83 8.72 0.71
N GLU A 13 3.02 9.78 0.76
CA GLU A 13 1.61 9.70 0.36
C GLU A 13 1.44 9.28 -1.10
N TRP A 14 2.28 9.81 -1.99
CA TRP A 14 2.26 9.44 -3.40
C TRP A 14 2.61 7.96 -3.59
N ALA A 15 3.68 7.47 -2.96
CA ALA A 15 4.07 6.06 -3.00
C ALA A 15 2.97 5.13 -2.44
N ALA A 16 2.28 5.54 -1.36
CA ALA A 16 1.14 4.79 -0.84
C ALA A 16 0.00 4.69 -1.85
N ARG A 17 -0.31 5.78 -2.57
CA ARG A 17 -1.35 5.76 -3.61
C ARG A 17 -0.97 4.88 -4.79
N GLU A 18 0.28 4.89 -5.23
CA GLU A 18 0.74 3.99 -6.31
C GLU A 18 0.62 2.52 -5.93
N LEU A 19 0.99 2.16 -4.70
CA LEU A 19 0.88 0.78 -4.21
C LEU A 19 -0.58 0.33 -4.08
N ALA A 20 -1.46 1.21 -3.62
CA ALA A 20 -2.90 0.94 -3.57
C ALA A 20 -3.48 0.75 -4.99
N ALA A 21 -3.11 1.60 -5.94
CA ALA A 21 -3.53 1.44 -7.33
C ALA A 21 -3.03 0.12 -7.95
N ALA A 22 -1.78 -0.26 -7.68
CA ALA A 22 -1.25 -1.55 -8.12
C ALA A 22 -1.96 -2.75 -7.47
N SER A 23 -2.39 -2.60 -6.21
CA SER A 23 -3.23 -3.58 -5.52
C SER A 23 -4.59 -3.74 -6.21
N ASP A 24 -5.23 -2.64 -6.57
CA ASP A 24 -6.54 -2.61 -7.23
C ASP A 24 -6.45 -3.24 -8.63
N ASP A 25 -5.46 -2.85 -9.44
CA ASP A 25 -5.23 -3.43 -10.78
C ASP A 25 -5.03 -4.94 -10.72
N LEU A 26 -4.30 -5.41 -9.71
CA LEU A 26 -4.07 -6.85 -9.50
C LEU A 26 -5.34 -7.57 -9.02
N GLY A 27 -6.15 -6.92 -8.19
CA GLY A 27 -7.45 -7.40 -7.73
C GLY A 27 -8.45 -7.54 -8.89
N ASP A 28 -8.53 -6.55 -9.76
CA ASP A 28 -9.43 -6.55 -10.92
C ASP A 28 -9.07 -7.65 -11.94
N SER A 29 -7.77 -7.97 -12.04
CA SER A 29 -7.26 -9.04 -12.89
C SER A 29 -7.73 -10.45 -12.48
N LEU A 30 -8.27 -10.63 -11.26
CA LEU A 30 -8.80 -11.91 -10.76
C LEU A 30 -10.19 -12.29 -11.28
N THR A 31 -10.86 -11.41 -12.02
CA THR A 31 -12.28 -11.56 -12.37
C THR A 31 -12.58 -12.67 -13.39
N TYR A 32 -11.57 -13.23 -14.05
CA TYR A 32 -11.77 -14.27 -15.07
C TYR A 32 -11.50 -15.69 -14.56
N GLU A 33 -12.55 -16.42 -14.20
CA GLU A 33 -12.45 -17.85 -13.89
C GLU A 33 -12.69 -18.67 -15.18
N TRP A 34 -11.61 -19.24 -15.74
CA TRP A 34 -11.73 -20.15 -16.88
C TRP A 34 -12.37 -21.48 -16.47
N ARG A 35 -13.40 -21.91 -17.22
CA ARG A 35 -14.05 -23.21 -17.03
C ARG A 35 -13.78 -24.14 -18.22
N PRO A 36 -13.00 -25.23 -18.05
CA PRO A 36 -12.78 -26.20 -19.10
C PRO A 36 -14.07 -26.95 -19.49
N PRO A 37 -14.15 -27.46 -20.73
CA PRO A 37 -15.05 -28.56 -21.07
C PRO A 37 -14.84 -29.77 -20.14
N ALA A 38 -15.94 -30.40 -19.72
CA ALA A 38 -15.94 -31.46 -18.70
C ALA A 38 -15.20 -32.75 -19.12
N ASP A 39 -15.00 -32.95 -20.42
CA ASP A 39 -14.37 -34.11 -21.04
C ASP A 39 -12.88 -33.90 -21.36
N GLN A 40 -12.32 -32.72 -21.09
CA GLN A 40 -10.91 -32.45 -21.35
C GLN A 40 -10.01 -33.11 -20.29
N PRO A 41 -9.06 -34.00 -20.66
CA PRO A 41 -8.22 -34.71 -19.69
C PRO A 41 -7.37 -33.79 -18.79
N SER A 42 -7.00 -32.61 -19.29
CA SER A 42 -6.24 -31.61 -18.55
C SER A 42 -7.10 -30.67 -17.69
N ALA A 43 -8.43 -30.75 -17.75
CA ALA A 43 -9.36 -29.84 -17.08
C ALA A 43 -9.03 -29.65 -15.60
N LYS A 44 -8.83 -30.76 -14.87
CA LYS A 44 -8.52 -30.73 -13.44
C LYS A 44 -7.20 -30.01 -13.14
N ALA A 45 -6.16 -30.24 -13.95
CA ALA A 45 -4.87 -29.60 -13.77
C ALA A 45 -4.95 -28.10 -14.05
N THR A 46 -5.64 -27.70 -15.13
CA THR A 46 -5.82 -26.28 -15.46
C THR A 46 -6.62 -25.55 -14.39
N VAL A 47 -7.73 -26.12 -13.89
CA VAL A 47 -8.50 -25.52 -12.77
C VAL A 47 -7.63 -25.35 -11.53
N ALA A 48 -6.81 -26.35 -11.19
CA ALA A 48 -5.92 -26.26 -10.03
C ALA A 48 -4.85 -25.16 -10.19
N VAL A 49 -4.27 -25.02 -11.39
CA VAL A 49 -3.29 -23.97 -11.68
C VAL A 49 -3.94 -22.59 -11.66
N THR A 50 -5.12 -22.42 -12.26
CA THR A 50 -5.86 -21.16 -12.22
C THR A 50 -6.21 -20.77 -10.79
N ALA A 51 -6.69 -21.70 -9.98
CA ALA A 51 -6.98 -21.46 -8.56
C ALA A 51 -5.73 -21.05 -7.77
N ALA A 52 -4.59 -21.71 -8.01
CA ALA A 52 -3.32 -21.36 -7.39
C ALA A 52 -2.84 -19.97 -7.81
N ALA A 53 -2.95 -19.62 -9.11
CA ALA A 53 -2.62 -18.30 -9.63
C ALA A 53 -3.51 -17.21 -9.00
N HIS A 54 -4.82 -17.46 -8.92
CA HIS A 54 -5.76 -16.54 -8.27
C HIS A 54 -5.42 -16.33 -6.79
N HIS A 55 -5.06 -17.40 -6.07
CA HIS A 55 -4.65 -17.28 -4.68
C HIS A 55 -3.39 -16.41 -4.53
N VAL A 56 -2.34 -16.66 -5.32
CA VAL A 56 -1.10 -15.86 -5.29
C VAL A 56 -1.36 -14.38 -5.60
N MET A 57 -2.18 -14.10 -6.61
CA MET A 57 -2.55 -12.72 -6.97
C MET A 57 -3.35 -12.04 -5.85
N SER A 58 -4.29 -12.74 -5.23
CA SER A 58 -5.07 -12.21 -4.10
C SER A 58 -4.19 -11.89 -2.90
N GLU A 59 -3.26 -12.78 -2.52
CA GLU A 59 -2.32 -12.53 -1.43
C GLU A 59 -1.38 -11.37 -1.75
N CYS A 60 -0.93 -11.25 -3.00
CA CYS A 60 -0.07 -10.15 -3.41
C CYS A 60 -0.81 -8.80 -3.37
N SER A 61 -2.05 -8.74 -3.86
CA SER A 61 -2.90 -7.55 -3.80
C SER A 61 -3.10 -7.10 -2.35
N ALA A 62 -3.51 -8.03 -1.46
CA ALA A 62 -3.69 -7.74 -0.04
C ALA A 62 -2.42 -7.20 0.62
N ASN A 63 -1.25 -7.78 0.33
CA ASN A 63 0.03 -7.32 0.87
C ASN A 63 0.43 -5.93 0.36
N LEU A 64 0.18 -5.62 -0.92
CA LEU A 64 0.42 -4.30 -1.48
C LEU A 64 -0.43 -3.24 -0.78
N LEU A 65 -1.71 -3.53 -0.54
CA LEU A 65 -2.61 -2.63 0.17
C LEU A 65 -2.16 -2.42 1.63
N HIS A 66 -1.80 -3.49 2.34
CA HIS A 66 -1.26 -3.36 3.70
C HIS A 66 0.02 -2.53 3.78
N PHE A 67 0.90 -2.66 2.76
CA PHE A 67 2.11 -1.87 2.69
C PHE A 67 1.81 -0.40 2.37
N ALA A 68 0.88 -0.12 1.45
CA ALA A 68 0.37 1.21 1.16
C ALA A 68 -0.17 1.91 2.42
N ASP A 69 -1.00 1.21 3.20
CA ASP A 69 -1.54 1.72 4.46
C ASP A 69 -0.46 2.05 5.48
N SER A 70 0.57 1.20 5.58
CA SER A 70 1.71 1.41 6.48
C SER A 70 2.52 2.65 6.11
N ILE A 71 2.75 2.87 4.81
CA ILE A 71 3.42 4.08 4.30
C ILE A 71 2.57 5.32 4.56
N ALA A 72 1.26 5.27 4.29
CA ALA A 72 0.35 6.38 4.57
C ALA A 72 0.26 6.72 6.08
N GLN A 73 0.35 5.71 6.95
CA GLN A 73 0.45 5.92 8.40
C GLN A 73 1.77 6.61 8.76
N ALA A 74 2.89 6.18 8.19
CA ALA A 74 4.18 6.82 8.40
C ALA A 74 4.18 8.28 7.95
N ALA A 75 3.61 8.59 6.77
CA ALA A 75 3.47 9.96 6.28
C ALA A 75 2.73 10.86 7.28
N ARG A 76 1.57 10.40 7.76
CA ARG A 76 0.77 11.11 8.78
C ARG A 76 1.52 11.30 10.10
N TYR A 77 2.28 10.30 10.54
CA TYR A 77 3.06 10.38 11.76
C TYR A 77 4.15 11.46 11.67
N TYR A 78 4.89 11.50 10.55
CA TYR A 78 5.93 12.50 10.34
C TYR A 78 5.35 13.92 10.20
N ASP A 79 4.24 14.08 9.48
CA ASP A 79 3.56 15.37 9.34
C ASP A 79 3.06 15.92 10.67
N ALA A 80 2.46 15.06 11.51
CA ALA A 80 2.04 15.42 12.86
C ALA A 80 3.21 15.81 13.76
N THR A 81 4.34 15.09 13.64
CA THR A 81 5.56 15.37 14.40
C THR A 81 6.17 16.72 14.00
N ASP A 82 6.27 16.99 12.70
CA ASP A 82 6.77 18.27 12.18
C ASP A 82 5.86 19.44 12.60
N SER A 83 4.55 19.26 12.54
CA SER A 83 3.57 20.23 13.02
C SER A 83 3.70 20.52 14.52
N ALA A 84 3.86 19.49 15.35
CA ALA A 84 4.05 19.63 16.79
C ALA A 84 5.36 20.37 17.12
N ASN A 85 6.45 20.03 16.42
CA ASN A 85 7.74 20.70 16.57
C ASN A 85 7.65 22.18 16.16
N ALA A 86 6.98 22.49 15.05
CA ALA A 86 6.76 23.86 14.61
C ALA A 86 5.97 24.68 15.64
N GLN A 87 4.91 24.11 16.24
CA GLN A 87 4.15 24.76 17.31
C GLN A 87 4.99 25.02 18.56
N ALA A 88 5.86 24.07 18.95
CA ALA A 88 6.77 24.26 20.08
C ALA A 88 7.73 25.42 19.83
N VAL A 89 8.31 25.52 18.63
CA VAL A 89 9.15 26.65 18.22
C VAL A 89 8.38 27.96 18.30
N ILE A 90 7.16 28.04 17.77
CA ILE A 90 6.32 29.25 17.85
C ILE A 90 6.08 29.67 19.30
N LYS A 91 5.74 28.73 20.20
CA LYS A 91 5.53 29.01 21.62
C LYS A 91 6.78 29.52 22.33
N THR A 92 7.97 29.03 21.96
CA THR A 92 9.23 29.53 22.53
C THR A 92 9.60 30.92 22.00
N MET A 93 9.26 31.23 20.74
CA MET A 93 9.51 32.55 20.14
C MET A 93 8.49 33.61 20.59
N ASN A 94 7.25 33.22 20.89
CA ASN A 94 6.20 34.07 21.42
C ASN A 94 5.65 33.49 22.73
N PRO A 95 6.41 33.61 23.84
CA PRO A 95 5.93 33.13 25.13
C PRO A 95 4.65 33.89 25.52
N PRO A 96 3.63 33.20 26.06
CA PRO A 96 2.44 33.86 26.58
C PRO A 96 2.85 34.84 27.71
N LYS A 97 2.22 36.01 27.72
CA LYS A 97 2.43 37.07 28.74
C LYS A 97 2.04 36.60 30.14
#